data_AF-A0A1I6CRL2-F1
#
_entry.id   AF-A0A1I6CRL2-F1
#
_cell.length_a   1.000
_cell.length_b   1.000
_cell.length_c   1.000
_cell.angle_alpha   90.00
_cell.angle_beta   90.00
_cell.angle_gamma   90.00
#
_symmetry.space_group_name_H-M   'P 1'
#
loop_
_entity.id
_entity.type
_entity.pdbx_description
1 polymer ?
#
loop_
_entity_poly.entity_id
_entity_poly.type
_entity_poly.pdbx_seq_one_letter_code
_entity_poly.pdbx_strand_id
1 'polypeptide(L)'
;MRYRKQLLAALSVLLLLAMLVVGCSNAEGPANNNNKKTNVSNDNKPEKQTPSDINLALYFVEFTADQTYLVREVHAVPNTKQVAEAALQELINDEKSILPAGTEVLGINIDKGLATVNFSEAVLNNFNVGSEGEALGIQSIVNTLTEFPNIEKVAFQVEGKTDGRVKDWWGHVGLYNQPFTRDLSMVYKPAIWVTHPSPHQVTGVPLLVKGSARVFKGTVNARLLDGGGNVLVKSFTTASAGAPERGDFEMSLKFKPPSSGEGTLEVFWTDPKDGSPRDVVSIPVRWP
;
A
#
# COMPACT_ATOMS: atom_id res chain seq x y z
N MET A 1 -45.18 -1.10 23.65
CA MET A 1 -46.16 0.01 23.64
C MET A 1 -46.24 0.60 25.06
N ARG A 2 -45.97 1.91 25.25
CA ARG A 2 -46.06 2.66 26.55
C ARG A 2 -45.11 2.21 27.70
N TYR A 3 -44.73 3.02 28.70
CA TYR A 3 -44.33 4.46 28.72
C TYR A 3 -43.63 4.85 30.07
N ARG A 4 -42.48 5.55 30.00
CA ARG A 4 -41.80 6.48 30.97
C ARG A 4 -41.95 6.41 32.52
N LYS A 5 -40.81 6.63 33.22
CA LYS A 5 -40.50 7.60 34.34
C LYS A 5 -38.98 7.49 34.67
N GLN A 6 -38.11 8.52 34.60
CA GLN A 6 -37.94 9.78 35.36
C GLN A 6 -37.45 9.63 36.83
N LEU A 7 -36.72 10.57 37.47
CA LEU A 7 -35.53 11.41 37.12
C LEU A 7 -35.09 12.24 38.37
N LEU A 8 -33.78 12.43 38.61
CA LEU A 8 -33.07 13.56 39.29
C LEU A 8 -33.53 14.21 40.64
N ALA A 9 -32.60 14.16 41.63
CA ALA A 9 -31.99 15.24 42.46
C ALA A 9 -32.76 16.30 43.29
N ALA A 10 -32.25 16.55 44.52
CA ALA A 10 -32.18 17.84 45.26
C ALA A 10 -31.12 17.70 46.40
N LEU A 11 -30.29 18.65 46.88
CA LEU A 11 -30.04 20.10 46.68
C LEU A 11 -30.66 21.11 47.70
N SER A 12 -29.96 21.39 48.81
CA SER A 12 -30.04 22.60 49.69
C SER A 12 -28.94 22.50 50.81
N VAL A 13 -28.48 23.51 51.59
CA VAL A 13 -29.14 24.59 52.37
C VAL A 13 -28.14 25.75 52.73
N LEU A 14 -28.46 27.03 52.41
CA LEU A 14 -28.17 28.32 53.12
C LEU A 14 -26.71 28.82 53.44
N LEU A 15 -26.41 30.09 53.79
CA LEU A 15 -27.15 31.40 53.86
C LEU A 15 -26.23 32.63 53.58
N LEU A 16 -26.83 33.80 53.29
CA LEU A 16 -26.30 35.17 53.10
C LEU A 16 -25.75 35.83 54.42
N LEU A 17 -25.20 37.06 54.54
CA LEU A 17 -25.15 38.38 53.81
C LEU A 17 -23.81 39.12 54.24
N ALA A 18 -23.40 40.41 54.11
CA ALA A 18 -23.94 41.72 53.65
C ALA A 18 -22.86 42.84 53.39
N MET A 19 -23.26 43.89 52.64
CA MET A 19 -22.91 45.35 52.70
C MET A 19 -21.46 45.94 52.79
N LEU A 20 -20.97 46.42 51.64
CA LEU A 20 -20.54 47.81 51.28
C LEU A 20 -19.99 48.83 52.32
N VAL A 21 -18.81 49.43 52.01
CA VAL A 21 -18.49 50.88 52.10
C VAL A 21 -17.57 51.28 50.91
N VAL A 22 -17.53 52.57 50.54
CA VAL A 22 -16.83 53.15 49.36
C VAL A 22 -15.50 53.86 49.72
N GLY A 23 -14.55 53.96 48.79
CA GLY A 23 -13.40 54.89 48.86
C GLY A 23 -12.82 55.23 47.47
N CYS A 24 -12.61 56.52 47.19
CA CYS A 24 -12.10 57.05 45.91
C CYS A 24 -10.96 58.07 46.13
N SER A 25 -10.10 58.28 45.12
CA SER A 25 -9.24 59.46 44.99
C SER A 25 -8.94 59.77 43.51
N ASN A 26 -8.51 61.02 43.23
CA ASN A 26 -8.50 61.66 41.89
C ASN A 26 -7.15 61.48 41.15
N ALA A 27 -7.10 61.38 39.80
CA ALA A 27 -6.90 62.45 38.78
C ALA A 27 -5.55 63.22 38.89
N GLU A 28 -4.88 63.73 37.84
CA GLU A 28 -5.18 64.02 36.42
C GLU A 28 -3.96 63.75 35.50
N GLY A 29 -4.08 63.94 34.17
CA GLY A 29 -2.93 64.24 33.28
C GLY A 29 -2.68 63.25 32.11
N PRO A 30 -2.42 63.71 30.86
CA PRO A 30 -2.31 62.82 29.69
C PRO A 30 -0.94 62.83 28.96
N ALA A 31 -0.61 61.72 28.26
CA ALA A 31 0.07 61.77 26.95
C ALA A 31 0.07 60.40 26.21
N ASN A 32 -0.48 60.41 25.00
CA ASN A 32 -0.46 59.36 23.98
C ASN A 32 0.97 58.96 23.54
N ASN A 33 1.28 57.65 23.50
CA ASN A 33 1.91 57.07 22.30
C ASN A 33 1.72 55.55 22.15
N ASN A 34 1.53 55.07 20.92
CA ASN A 34 1.30 53.65 20.60
C ASN A 34 2.59 52.93 20.19
N ASN A 35 3.03 51.93 20.97
CA ASN A 35 3.75 50.75 20.43
C ASN A 35 3.94 49.64 21.48
N LYS A 36 2.89 48.85 21.75
CA LYS A 36 3.02 47.65 22.61
C LYS A 36 3.58 46.47 21.82
N LYS A 37 4.90 46.30 21.83
CA LYS A 37 5.55 45.01 21.48
C LYS A 37 5.09 43.95 22.49
N THR A 38 4.06 43.17 22.13
CA THR A 38 3.77 41.90 22.80
C THR A 38 4.67 40.82 22.22
N ASN A 39 5.67 40.38 23.00
CA ASN A 39 6.32 39.10 22.75
C ASN A 39 5.25 38.00 22.88
N VAL A 40 4.93 37.34 21.77
CA VAL A 40 4.27 36.04 21.80
C VAL A 40 5.38 35.01 21.95
N SER A 41 5.46 34.34 23.09
CA SER A 41 6.41 33.25 23.28
C SER A 41 6.09 32.13 22.30
N ASN A 42 7.06 31.79 21.45
CA ASN A 42 6.87 30.93 20.31
C ASN A 42 7.16 29.46 20.69
N ASP A 43 6.30 28.88 21.54
CA ASP A 43 6.35 27.46 21.94
C ASP A 43 5.87 26.53 20.80
N ASN A 44 6.46 26.70 19.62
CA ASN A 44 6.39 25.76 18.51
C ASN A 44 7.22 24.51 18.85
N LYS A 45 6.69 23.69 19.76
CA LYS A 45 7.05 22.28 19.87
C LYS A 45 6.81 21.66 18.49
N PRO A 46 7.85 21.16 17.78
CA PRO A 46 7.66 20.64 16.43
C PRO A 46 6.69 19.46 16.48
N GLU A 47 5.56 19.60 15.81
CA GLU A 47 4.61 18.51 15.65
C GLU A 47 5.29 17.40 14.86
N LYS A 48 5.52 16.28 15.54
CA LYS A 48 6.31 15.16 15.02
C LYS A 48 5.50 14.51 13.91
N GLN A 49 5.77 14.90 12.66
CA GLN A 49 5.11 14.35 11.48
C GLN A 49 5.10 12.82 11.56
N THR A 50 3.92 12.25 11.81
CA THR A 50 3.70 10.82 11.66
C THR A 50 4.03 10.48 10.20
N PRO A 51 4.92 9.52 9.92
CA PRO A 51 5.20 9.15 8.55
C PRO A 51 3.91 8.69 7.89
N SER A 52 3.51 9.32 6.78
CA SER A 52 2.41 8.82 5.97
C SER A 52 2.82 7.47 5.41
N ASP A 53 2.02 6.44 5.67
CA ASP A 53 2.19 5.10 5.13
C ASP A 53 2.30 5.14 3.60
N ILE A 54 3.02 4.19 3.03
CA ILE A 54 3.13 4.01 1.58
C ILE A 54 2.41 2.73 1.14
N ASN A 55 1.72 2.81 0.02
CA ASN A 55 1.06 1.64 -0.57
C ASN A 55 2.12 0.78 -1.29
N LEU A 56 2.45 -0.36 -0.70
CA LEU A 56 3.35 -1.37 -1.25
C LEU A 56 2.57 -2.63 -1.63
N ALA A 57 3.12 -3.40 -2.57
CA ALA A 57 2.52 -4.66 -2.95
C ALA A 57 3.19 -5.85 -2.24
N LEU A 58 2.35 -6.70 -1.66
CA LEU A 58 2.74 -7.92 -0.97
C LEU A 58 2.24 -9.13 -1.76
N TYR A 59 2.90 -10.26 -1.60
CA TYR A 59 2.64 -11.47 -2.39
C TYR A 59 2.26 -12.65 -1.50
N PHE A 60 0.98 -13.00 -1.47
CA PHE A 60 0.44 -14.11 -0.68
C PHE A 60 0.27 -15.38 -1.51
N VAL A 61 0.42 -16.55 -0.89
CA VAL A 61 0.23 -17.85 -1.56
C VAL A 61 -1.22 -18.30 -1.39
N GLU A 62 -1.96 -18.39 -2.48
CA GLU A 62 -3.30 -18.97 -2.51
C GLU A 62 -3.23 -20.46 -2.88
N PHE A 63 -3.87 -21.28 -2.05
CA PHE A 63 -4.13 -22.69 -2.30
C PHE A 63 -5.59 -22.88 -2.75
N THR A 64 -5.79 -23.57 -3.87
CA THR A 64 -7.11 -24.01 -4.35
C THR A 64 -7.12 -25.53 -4.54
N ALA A 65 -8.28 -26.11 -4.85
CA ALA A 65 -8.40 -27.56 -5.04
C ALA A 65 -7.52 -28.12 -6.19
N ASP A 66 -7.23 -27.28 -7.21
CA ASP A 66 -6.55 -27.70 -8.44
C ASP A 66 -5.20 -26.99 -8.67
N GLN A 67 -4.91 -25.90 -7.95
CA GLN A 67 -3.76 -25.01 -8.22
C GLN A 67 -3.24 -24.28 -6.96
N THR A 68 -1.92 -24.17 -6.83
CA THR A 68 -1.24 -23.21 -5.95
C THR A 68 -0.72 -22.02 -6.77
N TYR A 69 -0.87 -20.78 -6.30
CA TYR A 69 -0.37 -19.59 -7.00
C TYR A 69 -0.18 -18.38 -6.08
N LEU A 70 0.40 -17.30 -6.60
CA LEU A 70 0.58 -16.03 -5.89
C LEU A 70 -0.51 -14.99 -6.22
N VAL A 71 -0.91 -14.25 -5.19
CA VAL A 71 -1.81 -13.09 -5.24
C VAL A 71 -1.02 -11.85 -4.86
N ARG A 72 -1.07 -10.80 -5.71
CA ARG A 72 -0.44 -9.49 -5.44
C ARG A 72 -1.47 -8.54 -4.83
N GLU A 73 -1.43 -8.37 -3.51
CA GLU A 73 -2.28 -7.45 -2.76
C GLU A 73 -1.53 -6.13 -2.49
N VAL A 74 -2.23 -5.04 -2.15
CA VAL A 74 -1.61 -3.72 -1.89
C VAL A 74 -1.97 -3.25 -0.49
N HIS A 75 -0.95 -3.11 0.36
CA HIS A 75 -1.06 -2.78 1.78
C HIS A 75 -0.46 -1.40 2.08
N ALA A 76 -1.00 -0.71 3.08
CA ALA A 76 -0.43 0.51 3.61
C ALA A 76 0.67 0.17 4.63
N VAL A 77 1.94 0.35 4.24
CA VAL A 77 3.11 -0.02 5.04
C VAL A 77 3.73 1.24 5.69
N PRO A 78 4.05 1.22 6.99
CA PRO A 78 4.68 2.34 7.68
C PRO A 78 5.96 2.83 7.01
N ASN A 79 5.97 4.11 6.65
CA ASN A 79 7.05 4.75 5.92
C ASN A 79 8.24 5.07 6.84
N THR A 80 9.11 4.07 7.03
CA THR A 80 10.29 4.16 7.89
C THR A 80 11.60 4.11 7.09
N LYS A 81 12.73 4.33 7.77
CA LYS A 81 14.07 4.07 7.16
C LYS A 81 14.30 2.58 6.85
N GLN A 82 13.50 1.69 7.41
CA GLN A 82 13.53 0.23 7.27
C GLN A 82 12.27 -0.26 6.55
N VAL A 83 11.75 0.50 5.57
CA VAL A 83 10.44 0.20 4.95
C VAL A 83 10.37 -1.18 4.25
N ALA A 84 11.50 -1.73 3.80
CA ALA A 84 11.58 -3.11 3.30
C ALA A 84 11.39 -4.17 4.41
N GLU A 85 11.81 -3.86 5.64
CA GLU A 85 11.59 -4.68 6.83
C GLU A 85 10.13 -4.59 7.27
N ALA A 86 9.56 -3.38 7.27
CA ALA A 86 8.14 -3.15 7.54
C ALA A 86 7.22 -3.88 6.53
N ALA A 87 7.60 -3.93 5.25
CA ALA A 87 6.87 -4.69 4.24
C ALA A 87 6.90 -6.21 4.48
N LEU A 88 8.02 -6.75 4.98
CA LEU A 88 8.07 -8.15 5.40
C LEU A 88 7.31 -8.39 6.71
N GLN A 89 7.35 -7.46 7.67
CA GLN A 89 6.59 -7.56 8.92
C GLN A 89 5.07 -7.56 8.64
N GLU A 90 4.58 -6.74 7.71
CA GLU A 90 3.19 -6.80 7.22
C GLU A 90 2.89 -8.15 6.54
N LEU A 91 3.76 -8.63 5.64
CA LEU A 91 3.64 -9.93 4.97
C LEU A 91 3.62 -11.13 5.93
N ILE A 92 4.34 -11.05 7.07
CA ILE A 92 4.41 -12.09 8.10
C ILE A 92 3.17 -12.06 9.01
N ASN A 93 2.65 -10.88 9.32
CA ASN A 93 1.58 -10.70 10.30
C ASN A 93 0.15 -10.84 9.72
N ASP A 94 -0.01 -10.76 8.40
CA ASP A 94 -1.30 -10.99 7.73
C ASP A 94 -1.73 -12.48 7.80
N GLU A 95 -3.04 -12.72 7.97
CA GLU A 95 -3.61 -14.07 8.15
C GLU A 95 -3.45 -15.00 6.92
N LYS A 96 -3.13 -14.44 5.74
CA LYS A 96 -2.83 -15.15 4.49
C LYS A 96 -1.34 -15.52 4.36
N SER A 97 -0.51 -15.23 5.37
CA SER A 97 0.92 -15.56 5.33
C SER A 97 1.15 -17.07 5.32
N ILE A 98 2.00 -17.53 4.40
CA ILE A 98 2.52 -18.90 4.38
C ILE A 98 3.70 -19.09 5.36
N LEU A 99 4.20 -18.00 5.97
CA LEU A 99 5.35 -18.02 6.85
C LEU A 99 4.95 -18.49 8.27
N PRO A 100 5.76 -19.30 8.96
CA PRO A 100 5.41 -19.80 10.29
C PRO A 100 5.14 -18.68 11.30
N ALA A 101 4.11 -18.86 12.14
CA ALA A 101 3.83 -17.97 13.25
C ALA A 101 5.05 -17.86 14.18
N GLY A 102 5.44 -16.62 14.53
CA GLY A 102 6.67 -16.34 15.28
C GLY A 102 7.92 -16.18 14.41
N THR A 103 7.81 -16.20 13.08
CA THR A 103 8.86 -15.70 12.17
C THR A 103 9.17 -14.23 12.50
N GLU A 104 10.43 -13.90 12.75
CA GLU A 104 10.89 -12.53 12.96
C GLU A 104 11.93 -12.15 11.91
N VAL A 105 11.92 -10.90 11.46
CA VAL A 105 13.00 -10.34 10.63
C VAL A 105 14.03 -9.73 11.57
N LEU A 106 15.18 -10.40 11.72
CA LEU A 106 16.31 -9.95 12.54
C LEU A 106 17.11 -8.82 11.87
N GLY A 107 16.92 -8.62 10.56
CA GLY A 107 17.41 -7.45 9.83
C GLY A 107 17.47 -7.68 8.32
N ILE A 108 17.58 -6.58 7.55
CA ILE A 108 17.81 -6.60 6.11
C ILE A 108 19.02 -5.72 5.77
N ASN A 109 19.98 -6.28 5.05
CA ASN A 109 21.07 -5.51 4.44
C ASN A 109 20.86 -5.42 2.92
N ILE A 110 20.92 -4.22 2.34
CA ILE A 110 20.77 -4.01 0.89
C ILE A 110 22.06 -3.42 0.32
N ASP A 111 22.74 -4.15 -0.56
CA ASP A 111 23.93 -3.71 -1.28
C ASP A 111 23.81 -4.05 -2.77
N LYS A 112 24.02 -3.06 -3.66
CA LYS A 112 24.10 -3.24 -5.13
C LYS A 112 22.98 -4.13 -5.72
N GLY A 113 21.73 -3.89 -5.34
CA GLY A 113 20.57 -4.65 -5.84
C GLY A 113 20.30 -5.98 -5.14
N LEU A 114 21.16 -6.44 -4.24
CA LEU A 114 20.93 -7.63 -3.42
C LEU A 114 20.42 -7.22 -2.02
N ALA A 115 19.23 -7.67 -1.66
CA ALA A 115 18.74 -7.68 -0.28
C ALA A 115 19.07 -9.02 0.38
N THR A 116 19.84 -8.99 1.47
CA THR A 116 20.07 -10.16 2.33
C THR A 116 19.20 -10.02 3.56
N VAL A 117 18.22 -10.91 3.72
CA VAL A 117 17.30 -10.94 4.87
C VAL A 117 17.79 -11.98 5.88
N ASN A 118 17.90 -11.59 7.14
CA ASN A 118 18.14 -12.51 8.25
C ASN A 118 16.85 -12.72 9.05
N PHE A 119 16.47 -13.98 9.24
CA PHE A 119 15.27 -14.39 9.97
C PHE A 119 15.62 -15.11 11.28
N SER A 120 14.66 -15.14 12.21
CA SER A 120 14.73 -16.03 13.37
C SER A 120 14.56 -17.50 12.97
N GLU A 121 15.06 -18.44 13.79
CA GLU A 121 14.94 -19.89 13.54
C GLU A 121 13.50 -20.36 13.30
N ALA A 122 12.51 -19.64 13.82
CA ALA A 122 11.08 -19.91 13.61
C ALA A 122 10.67 -19.98 12.12
N VAL A 123 11.34 -19.26 11.21
CA VAL A 123 11.01 -19.30 9.78
C VAL A 123 11.16 -20.70 9.17
N LEU A 124 11.99 -21.57 9.76
CA LEU A 124 12.24 -22.94 9.29
C LEU A 124 11.17 -23.94 9.76
N ASN A 125 10.27 -23.54 10.65
CA ASN A 125 9.24 -24.39 11.24
C ASN A 125 7.96 -24.47 10.39
N ASN A 126 8.08 -24.42 9.07
CA ASN A 126 6.96 -24.65 8.17
C ASN A 126 6.88 -26.13 7.80
N PHE A 127 5.72 -26.74 8.02
CA PHE A 127 5.50 -28.16 7.78
C PHE A 127 4.20 -28.36 6.99
N ASN A 128 4.24 -29.19 5.96
CA ASN A 128 3.07 -29.63 5.17
C ASN A 128 2.42 -28.56 4.24
N VAL A 129 3.19 -27.63 3.68
CA VAL A 129 2.73 -26.75 2.56
C VAL A 129 2.93 -27.34 1.16
N GLY A 130 3.67 -28.45 1.04
CA GLY A 130 3.99 -29.12 -0.22
C GLY A 130 5.00 -28.35 -1.09
N SER A 131 5.66 -29.02 -2.04
CA SER A 131 6.77 -28.43 -2.81
C SER A 131 6.40 -27.20 -3.62
N GLU A 132 5.16 -27.07 -4.09
CA GLU A 132 4.66 -25.83 -4.71
C GLU A 132 4.56 -24.69 -3.68
N GLY A 133 4.00 -24.94 -2.50
CA GLY A 133 3.95 -23.98 -1.40
C GLY A 133 5.34 -23.60 -0.88
N GLU A 134 6.29 -24.54 -0.87
CA GLU A 134 7.69 -24.27 -0.53
C GLU A 134 8.35 -23.30 -1.52
N ALA A 135 8.19 -23.54 -2.83
CA ALA A 135 8.72 -22.64 -3.87
C ALA A 135 8.03 -21.26 -3.86
N LEU A 136 6.70 -21.23 -3.73
CA LEU A 136 5.92 -19.99 -3.76
C LEU A 136 6.05 -19.20 -2.45
N GLY A 137 6.37 -19.82 -1.32
CA GLY A 137 6.73 -19.13 -0.07
C GLY A 137 8.07 -18.41 -0.16
N ILE A 138 9.05 -18.96 -0.89
CA ILE A 138 10.27 -18.22 -1.24
C ILE A 138 9.91 -17.05 -2.16
N GLN A 139 9.17 -17.30 -3.26
CA GLN A 139 8.83 -16.25 -4.22
C GLN A 139 7.86 -15.18 -3.67
N SER A 140 7.10 -15.47 -2.61
CA SER A 140 6.32 -14.51 -1.83
C SER A 140 7.21 -13.40 -1.26
N ILE A 141 8.29 -13.78 -0.55
CA ILE A 141 9.28 -12.84 0.00
C ILE A 141 10.06 -12.15 -1.14
N VAL A 142 10.50 -12.90 -2.16
CA VAL A 142 11.30 -12.36 -3.27
C VAL A 142 10.52 -11.34 -4.09
N ASN A 143 9.25 -11.63 -4.44
CA ASN A 143 8.42 -10.71 -5.20
C ASN A 143 7.99 -9.49 -4.38
N THR A 144 7.79 -9.63 -3.07
CA THR A 144 7.52 -8.50 -2.16
C THR A 144 8.71 -7.54 -2.10
N LEU A 145 9.93 -8.05 -1.89
CA LEU A 145 11.12 -7.19 -1.83
C LEU A 145 11.51 -6.59 -3.18
N THR A 146 11.25 -7.28 -4.30
CA THR A 146 11.56 -6.76 -5.65
C THR A 146 10.49 -5.80 -6.21
N GLU A 147 9.53 -5.35 -5.39
CA GLU A 147 8.74 -4.14 -5.66
C GLU A 147 9.54 -2.86 -5.35
N PHE A 148 10.56 -2.92 -4.50
CA PHE A 148 11.49 -1.81 -4.27
C PHE A 148 12.45 -1.68 -5.47
N PRO A 149 12.49 -0.56 -6.22
CA PRO A 149 13.28 -0.46 -7.46
C PRO A 149 14.81 -0.59 -7.31
N ASN A 150 15.31 -0.60 -6.08
CA ASN A 150 16.73 -0.80 -5.73
C ASN A 150 17.04 -2.22 -5.20
N ILE A 151 16.09 -3.16 -5.32
CA ILE A 151 16.25 -4.58 -4.98
C ILE A 151 15.91 -5.41 -6.22
N GLU A 152 16.93 -6.03 -6.81
CA GLU A 152 16.81 -6.93 -7.95
C GLU A 152 16.76 -8.41 -7.51
N LYS A 153 17.39 -8.72 -6.37
CA LYS A 153 17.66 -10.08 -5.89
C LYS A 153 17.52 -10.19 -4.38
N VAL A 154 17.22 -11.39 -3.88
CA VAL A 154 17.09 -11.68 -2.45
C VAL A 154 17.93 -12.91 -2.05
N ALA A 155 18.72 -12.76 -1.00
CA ALA A 155 19.39 -13.84 -0.28
C ALA A 155 18.81 -14.00 1.12
N PHE A 156 18.92 -15.20 1.68
CA PHE A 156 18.25 -15.61 2.92
C PHE A 156 19.27 -16.13 3.93
N GLN A 157 19.14 -15.68 5.17
CA GLN A 157 19.89 -16.13 6.34
C GLN A 157 18.92 -16.49 7.46
N VAL A 158 19.35 -17.41 8.34
CA VAL A 158 18.65 -17.73 9.58
C VAL A 158 19.66 -17.74 10.71
N GLU A 159 19.46 -16.92 11.73
CA GLU A 159 20.45 -16.66 12.80
C GLU A 159 21.87 -16.36 12.26
N GLY A 160 21.94 -15.62 11.13
CA GLY A 160 23.17 -15.27 10.42
C GLY A 160 23.82 -16.38 9.60
N LYS A 161 23.22 -17.58 9.55
CA LYS A 161 23.76 -18.77 8.85
C LYS A 161 23.14 -18.94 7.46
N THR A 162 23.84 -19.65 6.58
CA THR A 162 23.44 -19.95 5.18
C THR A 162 23.66 -21.42 4.80
N ASP A 163 23.94 -22.28 5.78
CA ASP A 163 24.38 -23.67 5.61
C ASP A 163 23.62 -24.65 6.52
N GLY A 164 23.94 -25.94 6.38
CA GLY A 164 23.20 -27.03 7.02
C GLY A 164 21.69 -26.91 6.77
N ARG A 165 20.90 -27.05 7.84
CA ARG A 165 19.44 -26.98 7.86
C ARG A 165 18.85 -25.74 7.17
N VAL A 166 19.59 -24.62 7.12
CA VAL A 166 19.13 -23.39 6.44
C VAL A 166 18.99 -23.60 4.93
N LYS A 167 19.89 -24.38 4.31
CA LYS A 167 19.81 -24.69 2.87
C LYS A 167 18.58 -25.52 2.53
N ASP A 168 18.15 -26.40 3.43
CA ASP A 168 16.98 -27.25 3.22
C ASP A 168 15.66 -26.46 3.27
N TRP A 169 15.66 -25.26 3.88
CA TRP A 169 14.52 -24.36 4.08
C TRP A 169 13.29 -25.05 4.71
N TRP A 170 12.36 -25.58 3.91
CA TRP A 170 11.19 -26.34 4.40
C TRP A 170 11.17 -27.81 3.93
N GLY A 171 12.13 -28.25 3.11
CA GLY A 171 12.32 -29.66 2.75
C GLY A 171 12.78 -29.88 1.31
N HIS A 172 11.83 -29.94 0.39
CA HIS A 172 12.04 -30.30 -1.02
C HIS A 172 12.59 -29.12 -1.83
N VAL A 173 12.13 -27.91 -1.54
CA VAL A 173 12.58 -26.66 -2.17
C VAL A 173 13.38 -25.83 -1.18
N GLY A 174 14.70 -25.97 -1.28
CA GLY A 174 15.67 -25.28 -0.43
C GLY A 174 16.31 -24.04 -1.07
N LEU A 175 17.08 -23.30 -0.28
CA LEU A 175 17.83 -22.09 -0.68
C LEU A 175 19.07 -22.36 -1.55
N TYR A 176 19.13 -23.52 -2.21
CA TYR A 176 20.33 -24.00 -2.93
C TYR A 176 20.79 -23.07 -4.06
N ASN A 177 19.84 -22.38 -4.71
CA ASN A 177 20.07 -21.53 -5.89
C ASN A 177 20.09 -20.03 -5.57
N GLN A 178 20.23 -19.65 -4.29
CA GLN A 178 20.23 -18.24 -3.89
C GLN A 178 21.48 -17.48 -4.42
N PRO A 179 21.39 -16.17 -4.70
CA PRO A 179 20.24 -15.28 -4.48
C PRO A 179 19.15 -15.42 -5.55
N PHE A 180 17.89 -15.40 -5.11
CA PHE A 180 16.71 -15.54 -5.95
C PHE A 180 16.34 -14.22 -6.64
N THR A 181 15.72 -14.31 -7.80
CA THR A 181 15.17 -13.19 -8.58
C THR A 181 13.64 -13.22 -8.58
N ARG A 182 13.03 -12.05 -8.82
CA ARG A 182 11.60 -11.89 -9.08
C ARG A 182 11.11 -12.89 -10.14
N ASP A 183 9.99 -13.56 -9.88
CA ASP A 183 9.27 -14.35 -10.88
C ASP A 183 7.77 -14.15 -10.75
N LEU A 184 7.13 -13.71 -11.84
CA LEU A 184 5.70 -13.43 -11.92
C LEU A 184 4.91 -14.49 -12.68
N SER A 185 5.56 -15.58 -13.13
CA SER A 185 4.95 -16.71 -13.84
C SER A 185 3.75 -17.30 -13.09
N MET A 186 3.87 -17.40 -11.76
CA MET A 186 2.87 -17.93 -10.84
C MET A 186 2.00 -16.85 -10.17
N VAL A 187 2.09 -15.57 -10.58
CA VAL A 187 1.28 -14.49 -10.02
C VAL A 187 -0.01 -14.33 -10.83
N TYR A 188 -1.09 -14.92 -10.34
CA TYR A 188 -2.34 -15.04 -11.11
C TYR A 188 -3.28 -13.86 -10.87
N LYS A 189 -3.40 -13.40 -9.61
CA LYS A 189 -4.31 -12.33 -9.20
C LYS A 189 -3.56 -11.04 -8.79
N PRO A 190 -4.11 -9.84 -9.02
CA PRO A 190 -5.22 -9.57 -9.95
C PRO A 190 -4.81 -9.86 -11.40
N ALA A 191 -5.77 -10.07 -12.30
CA ALA A 191 -5.44 -10.37 -13.70
C ALA A 191 -4.68 -9.20 -14.35
N ILE A 192 -5.07 -7.96 -14.04
CA ILE A 192 -4.44 -6.70 -14.47
C ILE A 192 -4.00 -5.92 -13.23
N TRP A 193 -2.82 -5.29 -13.28
CA TRP A 193 -2.49 -4.15 -12.43
C TRP A 193 -1.85 -3.02 -13.24
N VAL A 194 -2.05 -1.79 -12.81
CA VAL A 194 -1.54 -0.57 -13.48
C VAL A 194 -0.45 0.04 -12.61
N THR A 195 0.70 0.34 -13.22
CA THR A 195 1.86 0.99 -12.58
C THR A 195 2.03 2.45 -13.00
N HIS A 196 1.34 2.88 -14.06
CA HIS A 196 1.29 4.28 -14.49
C HIS A 196 -0.02 4.54 -15.24
N PRO A 197 -0.71 5.68 -15.02
CA PRO A 197 -0.41 6.73 -14.04
C PRO A 197 -0.69 6.28 -12.60
N SER A 198 -0.16 7.02 -11.63
CA SER A 198 -0.54 6.88 -10.21
C SER A 198 -1.91 7.55 -9.95
N PRO A 199 -2.67 7.13 -8.93
CA PRO A 199 -3.92 7.79 -8.53
C PRO A 199 -3.75 9.31 -8.30
N HIS A 200 -4.68 10.09 -8.84
CA HIS A 200 -4.73 11.55 -8.84
C HIS A 200 -3.53 12.27 -9.47
N GLN A 201 -2.64 11.56 -10.17
CA GLN A 201 -1.55 12.16 -10.93
C GLN A 201 -2.10 13.16 -11.96
N VAL A 202 -1.44 14.32 -12.10
CA VAL A 202 -1.68 15.25 -13.21
C VAL A 202 -0.97 14.70 -14.45
N THR A 203 -1.73 14.48 -15.52
CA THR A 203 -1.30 13.77 -16.72
C THR A 203 -1.32 14.70 -17.94
N GLY A 204 -0.43 14.42 -18.90
CA GLY A 204 -0.37 15.13 -20.18
C GLY A 204 -1.17 14.44 -21.28
N VAL A 205 -1.07 14.97 -22.50
CA VAL A 205 -1.58 14.32 -23.72
C VAL A 205 -0.37 13.98 -24.62
N PRO A 206 -0.16 12.70 -24.99
CA PRO A 206 -0.95 11.53 -24.63
C PRO A 206 -0.85 11.15 -23.14
N LEU A 207 -1.94 10.61 -22.60
CA LEU A 207 -1.95 9.89 -21.34
C LEU A 207 -1.25 8.55 -21.56
N LEU A 208 -0.05 8.41 -21.01
CA LEU A 208 0.69 7.17 -20.97
C LEU A 208 0.06 6.22 -19.94
N VAL A 209 -0.07 4.94 -20.28
CA VAL A 209 -0.57 3.91 -19.36
C VAL A 209 0.37 2.70 -19.42
N LYS A 210 0.81 2.22 -18.25
CA LYS A 210 1.68 1.04 -18.10
C LYS A 210 1.16 0.10 -17.02
N GLY A 211 1.45 -1.18 -17.15
CA GLY A 211 1.08 -2.19 -16.16
C GLY A 211 1.50 -3.59 -16.57
N SER A 212 0.97 -4.60 -15.87
CA SER A 212 1.17 -6.02 -16.19
C SER A 212 -0.14 -6.79 -16.19
N ALA A 213 -0.29 -7.75 -17.11
CA ALA A 213 -1.55 -8.44 -17.36
C ALA A 213 -1.37 -9.93 -17.66
N ARG A 214 -2.26 -10.75 -17.09
CA ARG A 214 -2.41 -12.20 -17.36
C ARG A 214 -3.82 -12.44 -17.92
N VAL A 215 -4.04 -12.01 -19.17
CA VAL A 215 -5.37 -11.95 -19.79
C VAL A 215 -5.40 -12.65 -21.15
N PHE A 216 -6.59 -13.03 -21.63
CA PHE A 216 -6.76 -13.77 -22.88
C PHE A 216 -6.09 -13.06 -24.07
N LYS A 217 -5.17 -13.76 -24.75
CA LYS A 217 -4.32 -13.24 -25.84
C LYS A 217 -3.50 -11.97 -25.49
N GLY A 218 -3.34 -11.64 -24.21
CA GLY A 218 -2.65 -10.43 -23.76
C GLY A 218 -3.37 -9.12 -24.10
N THR A 219 -4.62 -9.16 -24.59
CA THR A 219 -5.33 -7.96 -25.04
C THR A 219 -5.84 -7.14 -23.86
N VAL A 220 -5.20 -5.99 -23.61
CA VAL A 220 -5.57 -5.04 -22.56
C VAL A 220 -6.25 -3.82 -23.20
N ASN A 221 -7.44 -3.49 -22.74
CA ASN A 221 -8.23 -2.35 -23.18
C ASN A 221 -8.15 -1.24 -22.13
N ALA A 222 -8.31 0.00 -22.57
CA ALA A 222 -8.53 1.13 -21.67
C ALA A 222 -9.60 2.09 -22.20
N ARG A 223 -10.30 2.74 -21.28
CA ARG A 223 -11.15 3.90 -21.56
C ARG A 223 -10.89 5.00 -20.54
N LEU A 224 -10.81 6.24 -21.01
CA LEU A 224 -10.76 7.42 -20.14
C LEU A 224 -12.14 8.04 -20.09
N LEU A 225 -12.64 8.31 -18.90
CA LEU A 225 -13.92 8.96 -18.63
C LEU A 225 -13.69 10.35 -18.02
N ASP A 226 -14.59 11.29 -18.29
CA ASP A 226 -14.66 12.55 -17.53
C ASP A 226 -15.31 12.34 -16.13
N GLY A 227 -15.31 13.38 -15.30
CA GLY A 227 -15.99 13.36 -13.99
C GLY A 227 -17.51 13.17 -14.04
N GLY A 228 -18.14 13.21 -15.23
CA GLY A 228 -19.55 12.85 -15.45
C GLY A 228 -19.77 11.41 -15.93
N GLY A 229 -18.70 10.63 -16.14
CA GLY A 229 -18.76 9.27 -16.67
C GLY A 229 -18.87 9.18 -18.19
N ASN A 230 -18.68 10.27 -18.94
CA ASN A 230 -18.65 10.22 -20.40
C ASN A 230 -17.29 9.75 -20.89
N VAL A 231 -17.25 8.82 -21.85
CA VAL A 231 -15.99 8.30 -22.39
C VAL A 231 -15.34 9.32 -23.33
N LEU A 232 -14.20 9.89 -22.91
CA LEU A 232 -13.38 10.83 -23.67
C LEU A 232 -12.57 10.14 -24.79
N VAL A 233 -12.05 8.94 -24.51
CA VAL A 233 -11.30 8.12 -25.48
C VAL A 233 -11.30 6.65 -25.06
N LYS A 234 -11.16 5.74 -26.04
CA LYS A 234 -10.85 4.33 -25.84
C LYS A 234 -9.54 3.98 -26.55
N SER A 235 -8.80 3.03 -26.01
CA SER A 235 -7.58 2.46 -26.61
C SER A 235 -7.45 0.99 -26.23
N PHE A 236 -6.53 0.28 -26.87
CA PHE A 236 -6.11 -1.05 -26.47
C PHE A 236 -4.64 -1.28 -26.83
N THR A 237 -4.05 -2.34 -26.28
CA THR A 237 -2.73 -2.85 -26.64
C THR A 237 -2.67 -4.35 -26.43
N THR A 238 -1.58 -4.98 -26.85
CA THR A 238 -1.25 -6.36 -26.48
C THR A 238 -0.05 -6.34 -25.54
N ALA A 239 -0.19 -6.99 -24.38
CA ALA A 239 0.90 -7.20 -23.44
C ALA A 239 2.01 -8.09 -24.06
N SER A 240 3.21 -8.07 -23.49
CA SER A 240 4.37 -8.82 -24.00
C SER A 240 4.17 -10.35 -24.03
N ALA A 241 3.20 -10.84 -23.28
CA ALA A 241 2.68 -12.20 -23.32
C ALA A 241 1.16 -12.19 -23.01
N GLY A 242 0.48 -13.32 -23.24
CA GLY A 242 -0.95 -13.49 -22.93
C GLY A 242 -1.19 -14.76 -22.13
N ALA A 243 -2.34 -14.84 -21.45
CA ALA A 243 -2.63 -15.96 -20.55
C ALA A 243 -2.49 -17.34 -21.27
N PRO A 244 -1.82 -18.33 -20.65
CA PRO A 244 -1.46 -18.39 -19.23
C PRO A 244 -0.30 -17.51 -18.79
N GLU A 245 0.59 -17.07 -19.68
CA GLU A 245 1.70 -16.18 -19.31
C GLU A 245 1.20 -14.79 -18.83
N ARG A 246 2.00 -14.15 -17.97
CA ARG A 246 1.84 -12.73 -17.61
C ARG A 246 2.81 -11.90 -18.44
N GLY A 247 2.32 -10.82 -19.04
CA GLY A 247 3.12 -9.88 -19.82
C GLY A 247 2.89 -8.43 -19.40
N ASP A 248 3.91 -7.60 -19.60
CA ASP A 248 3.82 -6.16 -19.35
C ASP A 248 3.21 -5.45 -20.56
N PHE A 249 2.47 -4.38 -20.31
CA PHE A 249 1.78 -3.62 -21.35
C PHE A 249 2.05 -2.12 -21.26
N GLU A 250 2.06 -1.48 -22.43
CA GLU A 250 2.16 -0.04 -22.57
C GLU A 250 1.20 0.44 -23.66
N MET A 251 0.52 1.57 -23.41
CA MET A 251 -0.33 2.24 -24.37
C MET A 251 -0.35 3.76 -24.15
N SER A 252 -0.81 4.52 -25.15
CA SER A 252 -0.89 5.98 -25.10
C SER A 252 -2.25 6.49 -25.59
N LEU A 253 -3.00 7.15 -24.71
CA LEU A 253 -4.34 7.66 -24.96
C LEU A 253 -4.26 9.14 -25.38
N LYS A 254 -4.62 9.45 -26.63
CA LYS A 254 -4.73 10.83 -27.12
C LYS A 254 -6.17 11.31 -26.98
N PHE A 255 -6.40 12.34 -26.16
CA PHE A 255 -7.73 12.92 -25.91
C PHE A 255 -7.67 14.44 -25.94
N LYS A 256 -8.83 15.09 -25.93
CA LYS A 256 -8.97 16.53 -25.65
C LYS A 256 -9.43 16.68 -24.19
N PRO A 257 -8.64 17.28 -23.30
CA PRO A 257 -9.07 17.48 -21.92
C PRO A 257 -10.33 18.38 -21.84
N PRO A 258 -11.40 17.96 -21.15
CA PRO A 258 -12.52 18.84 -20.82
C PRO A 258 -12.14 19.80 -19.70
N SER A 259 -12.94 20.86 -19.51
CA SER A 259 -12.72 21.90 -18.48
C SER A 259 -12.88 21.42 -17.03
N SER A 260 -13.45 20.23 -16.81
CA SER A 260 -13.33 19.49 -15.56
C SER A 260 -11.92 18.90 -15.47
N GLY A 261 -11.04 19.41 -14.59
CA GLY A 261 -9.63 19.00 -14.49
C GLY A 261 -9.35 17.57 -13.98
N GLU A 262 -10.36 16.70 -13.97
CA GLU A 262 -10.28 15.33 -13.46
C GLU A 262 -11.22 14.35 -14.17
N GLY A 263 -10.90 13.07 -14.05
CA GLY A 263 -11.67 11.96 -14.57
C GLY A 263 -11.11 10.60 -14.13
N THR A 264 -11.57 9.53 -14.76
CA THR A 264 -11.19 8.15 -14.39
C THR A 264 -10.64 7.41 -15.60
N LEU A 265 -9.42 6.90 -15.49
CA LEU A 265 -8.89 5.88 -16.40
C LEU A 265 -9.37 4.51 -15.93
N GLU A 266 -9.98 3.73 -16.81
CA GLU A 266 -10.30 2.33 -16.55
C GLU A 266 -9.54 1.42 -17.51
N VAL A 267 -8.87 0.41 -16.96
CA VAL A 267 -8.08 -0.58 -17.69
C VAL A 267 -8.66 -1.97 -17.41
N PHE A 268 -8.93 -2.75 -18.45
CA PHE A 268 -9.72 -3.99 -18.36
C PHE A 268 -9.39 -4.95 -19.52
N TRP A 269 -9.79 -6.22 -19.41
CA TRP A 269 -9.87 -7.11 -20.58
C TRP A 269 -11.31 -7.40 -20.94
N THR A 270 -11.56 -7.86 -22.16
CA THR A 270 -12.90 -8.08 -22.69
C THR A 270 -13.17 -9.57 -22.80
N ASP A 271 -14.27 -10.05 -22.21
CA ASP A 271 -14.67 -11.45 -22.32
C ASP A 271 -15.05 -11.78 -23.78
N PRO A 272 -14.41 -12.78 -24.42
CA PRO A 272 -14.67 -13.12 -25.81
C PRO A 272 -16.05 -13.76 -26.05
N LYS A 273 -16.83 -14.08 -25.01
CA LYS A 273 -18.18 -14.66 -25.12
C LYS A 273 -19.29 -13.61 -25.24
N ASP A 274 -19.23 -12.56 -24.42
CA ASP A 274 -20.30 -11.58 -24.25
C ASP A 274 -19.88 -10.12 -24.49
N GLY A 275 -18.58 -9.85 -24.68
CA GLY A 275 -18.04 -8.51 -24.90
C GLY A 275 -18.01 -7.63 -23.64
N SER A 276 -18.30 -8.18 -22.46
CA SER A 276 -18.28 -7.43 -21.20
C SER A 276 -16.85 -7.16 -20.70
N PRO A 277 -16.63 -6.04 -19.99
CA PRO A 277 -15.36 -5.76 -19.35
C PRO A 277 -15.18 -6.65 -18.11
N ARG A 278 -13.96 -7.19 -17.93
CA ARG A 278 -13.52 -8.05 -16.84
C ARG A 278 -12.25 -7.45 -16.20
N ASP A 279 -12.06 -7.70 -14.91
CA ASP A 279 -10.93 -7.21 -14.11
C ASP A 279 -10.67 -5.70 -14.30
N VAL A 280 -11.71 -4.88 -14.12
CA VAL A 280 -11.65 -3.43 -14.32
C VAL A 280 -10.85 -2.78 -13.19
N VAL A 281 -9.68 -2.24 -13.53
CA VAL A 281 -8.87 -1.39 -12.66
C VAL A 281 -9.21 0.07 -12.95
N SER A 282 -9.79 0.77 -11.99
CA SER A 282 -10.15 2.20 -12.10
C SER A 282 -9.12 3.07 -11.37
N ILE A 283 -8.51 4.03 -12.08
CA ILE A 283 -7.50 4.96 -11.57
C ILE A 283 -8.02 6.38 -11.77
N PRO A 284 -8.25 7.17 -10.69
CA PRO A 284 -8.58 8.58 -10.83
C PRO A 284 -7.37 9.33 -11.37
N VAL A 285 -7.57 10.24 -12.32
CA VAL A 285 -6.51 11.03 -12.97
C VAL A 285 -6.89 12.50 -13.06
N ARG A 286 -5.89 13.37 -13.22
CA ARG A 286 -6.06 14.81 -13.42
C ARG A 286 -5.37 15.29 -14.68
N TRP A 287 -5.70 16.49 -15.12
CA TRP A 287 -5.01 17.24 -16.16
C TRP A 287 -5.03 18.74 -15.84
N PRO A 288 -4.15 19.55 -16.45
CA PRO A 288 -4.11 21.01 -16.27
C PRO A 288 -5.37 21.73 -16.76
#